data_AF-A0A7X9M109-F1
#
_entry.id   AF-A0A7X9M109-F1
#
_cell.length_a   1.000
_cell.length_b   1.000
_cell.length_c   1.000
_cell.angle_alpha   90.00
_cell.angle_beta   90.00
_cell.angle_gamma   90.00
#
_symmetry.space_group_name_H-M   'P 1'
#
loop_
_entity.id
_entity.type
_entity.pdbx_description
1 polymer ?
#
loop_
_entity_poly.entity_id
_entity_poly.type
_entity_poly.pdbx_seq_one_letter_code
_entity_poly.pdbx_strand_id
1 'polypeptide(L)'
;MDLKQKSLLSTYVEKLANGNFAEQDVLGFLLLIQKQADDIKWINEVTELAINRVQYKGIIKDYLLETRKKFALMSQSKVSLRIHDVFSFKELRNGLNKALSDCDMGELPHERINDFVACLISILQQIIITDEHDKEIGKLFFAISNKEVILMAEVAIANNLLKKTNVVFPVLTANNRYVNLKKQDQYDTPYLFLDDVVEIVNRDGKLDIIIPN
;
A
#
# COMPACT_ATOMS: atom_id res chain seq x y z
N MET A 1 -14.90 -19.02 -11.83
CA MET A 1 -13.47 -19.19 -12.15
C MET A 1 -13.31 -20.50 -12.90
N ASP A 2 -12.61 -20.50 -14.04
CA ASP A 2 -12.34 -21.75 -14.77
C ASP A 2 -11.25 -22.60 -14.07
N LEU A 3 -11.07 -23.86 -14.50
CA LEU A 3 -10.09 -24.77 -13.90
C LEU A 3 -8.65 -24.25 -13.98
N LYS A 4 -8.29 -23.53 -15.05
CA LYS A 4 -6.94 -22.98 -15.22
C LYS A 4 -6.72 -21.84 -14.25
N GLN A 5 -7.69 -20.93 -14.11
CA GLN A 5 -7.64 -19.85 -13.13
C GLN A 5 -7.57 -20.39 -11.69
N LYS A 6 -8.37 -21.40 -11.35
CA LYS A 6 -8.32 -22.03 -10.01
C LYS A 6 -6.94 -22.65 -9.72
N SER A 7 -6.36 -23.32 -10.70
CA SER A 7 -5.00 -23.88 -10.60
C SER A 7 -3.93 -22.79 -10.43
N LEU A 8 -4.02 -21.70 -11.17
CA LEU A 8 -3.10 -20.57 -11.04
C LEU A 8 -3.24 -19.89 -9.67
N LEU A 9 -4.48 -19.65 -9.22
CA LEU A 9 -4.74 -19.06 -7.91
C LEU A 9 -4.19 -19.95 -6.79
N SER A 10 -4.42 -21.27 -6.86
CA SER A 10 -3.85 -22.24 -5.92
C SER A 10 -2.31 -22.16 -5.89
N THR A 11 -1.67 -21.98 -7.05
CA THR A 11 -0.20 -21.83 -7.14
C THR A 11 0.26 -20.59 -6.39
N TYR A 12 -0.41 -19.45 -6.55
CA TYR A 12 -0.05 -18.24 -5.82
C TYR A 12 -0.33 -18.36 -4.32
N VAL A 13 -1.43 -18.97 -3.91
CA VAL A 13 -1.73 -19.18 -2.49
C VAL A 13 -0.68 -20.08 -1.84
N GLU A 14 -0.24 -21.13 -2.52
CA GLU A 14 0.84 -21.99 -2.02
C GLU A 14 2.15 -21.22 -1.85
N LYS A 15 2.51 -20.38 -2.82
CA LYS A 15 3.67 -19.47 -2.70
C LYS A 15 3.53 -18.52 -1.51
N LEU A 16 2.36 -17.90 -1.34
CA LEU A 16 2.07 -16.99 -0.23
C LEU A 16 2.17 -17.71 1.12
N ALA A 17 1.58 -18.88 1.25
CA ALA A 17 1.59 -19.68 2.48
C ALA A 17 3.01 -20.11 2.88
N ASN A 18 3.80 -20.55 1.89
CA ASN A 18 5.17 -20.99 2.10
C ASN A 18 6.18 -19.84 2.23
N GLY A 19 5.76 -18.59 2.01
CA GLY A 19 6.68 -17.44 2.01
C GLY A 19 7.65 -17.44 0.83
N ASN A 20 7.32 -18.12 -0.26
CA ASN A 20 8.13 -18.21 -1.48
C ASN A 20 7.49 -17.40 -2.61
N PHE A 21 7.29 -16.10 -2.36
CA PHE A 21 6.67 -15.16 -3.28
C PHE A 21 7.45 -13.86 -3.32
N ALA A 22 7.28 -13.09 -4.39
CA ALA A 22 7.74 -11.71 -4.51
C ALA A 22 6.62 -10.82 -5.10
N GLU A 23 6.93 -9.57 -5.43
CA GLU A 23 5.94 -8.58 -5.91
C GLU A 23 5.11 -9.07 -7.09
N GLN A 24 5.73 -9.70 -8.09
CA GLN A 24 5.00 -10.21 -9.26
C GLN A 24 3.95 -11.27 -8.90
N ASP A 25 4.22 -12.08 -7.85
CA ASP A 25 3.28 -13.09 -7.39
C ASP A 25 2.11 -12.45 -6.64
N VAL A 26 2.36 -11.38 -5.89
CA VAL A 26 1.31 -10.58 -5.22
C VAL A 26 0.40 -9.93 -6.25
N LEU A 27 0.96 -9.29 -7.28
CA LEU A 27 0.17 -8.69 -8.35
C LEU A 27 -0.63 -9.76 -9.13
N GLY A 28 0.02 -10.89 -9.47
CA GLY A 28 -0.63 -12.02 -10.15
C GLY A 28 -1.76 -12.63 -9.33
N PHE A 29 -1.58 -12.75 -8.01
CA PHE A 29 -2.62 -13.17 -7.08
C PHE A 29 -3.80 -12.19 -7.08
N LEU A 30 -3.54 -10.89 -6.91
CA LEU A 30 -4.55 -9.83 -6.87
C LEU A 30 -5.43 -9.84 -8.12
N LEU A 31 -4.81 -9.91 -9.30
CA LEU A 31 -5.50 -10.01 -10.60
C LEU A 31 -6.45 -11.20 -10.69
N LEU A 32 -6.08 -12.34 -10.10
CA LEU A 32 -6.92 -13.53 -10.14
C LEU A 32 -8.04 -13.48 -9.10
N ILE A 33 -7.73 -13.09 -7.86
CA ILE A 33 -8.71 -13.11 -6.77
C ILE A 33 -9.75 -11.98 -6.88
N GLN A 34 -9.44 -10.88 -7.57
CA GLN A 34 -10.31 -9.70 -7.70
C GLN A 34 -11.73 -10.06 -8.13
N LYS A 35 -11.90 -10.98 -9.09
CA LYS A 35 -13.23 -11.39 -9.59
C LYS A 35 -14.04 -12.22 -8.60
N GLN A 36 -13.39 -12.77 -7.58
CA GLN A 36 -13.99 -13.62 -6.54
C GLN A 36 -14.21 -12.84 -5.25
N ALA A 37 -13.56 -11.68 -5.12
CA ALA A 37 -13.56 -10.80 -3.97
C ALA A 37 -14.25 -9.46 -4.30
N ASP A 38 -15.34 -9.51 -5.08
CA ASP A 38 -16.07 -8.33 -5.54
C ASP A 38 -16.67 -7.51 -4.37
N ASP A 39 -17.01 -8.19 -3.28
CA ASP A 39 -17.49 -7.59 -2.05
C ASP A 39 -16.37 -7.07 -1.11
N ILE A 40 -15.11 -7.45 -1.36
CA ILE A 40 -13.96 -7.00 -0.58
C ILE A 40 -13.33 -5.78 -1.26
N LYS A 41 -13.82 -4.61 -0.85
CA LYS A 41 -13.47 -3.32 -1.45
C LYS A 41 -11.97 -3.08 -1.64
N TRP A 42 -11.16 -3.34 -0.62
CA TRP A 42 -9.73 -3.02 -0.69
C TRP A 42 -9.01 -3.85 -1.76
N ILE A 43 -9.40 -5.11 -2.00
CA ILE A 43 -8.78 -5.94 -3.03
C ILE A 43 -9.01 -5.29 -4.39
N ASN A 44 -10.25 -4.88 -4.66
CA ASN A 44 -10.60 -4.23 -5.93
C ASN A 44 -9.88 -2.90 -6.12
N GLU A 45 -9.92 -2.03 -5.11
CA GLU A 45 -9.32 -0.70 -5.12
C GLU A 45 -7.81 -0.74 -5.30
N VAL A 46 -7.14 -1.62 -4.56
CA VAL A 46 -5.69 -1.78 -4.62
C VAL A 46 -5.24 -2.41 -5.94
N THR A 47 -5.96 -3.42 -6.42
CA THR A 47 -5.66 -4.08 -7.70
C THR A 47 -5.81 -3.08 -8.85
N GLU A 48 -6.89 -2.29 -8.83
CA GLU A 48 -7.12 -1.23 -9.82
C GLU A 48 -6.01 -0.18 -9.79
N LEU A 49 -5.61 0.27 -8.59
CA LEU A 49 -4.51 1.23 -8.43
C LEU A 49 -3.17 0.68 -8.96
N ALA A 50 -2.88 -0.59 -8.70
CA ALA A 50 -1.64 -1.23 -9.13
C ALA A 50 -1.55 -1.39 -10.66
N ILE A 51 -2.68 -1.61 -11.34
CA ILE A 51 -2.76 -1.80 -12.81
C ILE A 51 -2.88 -0.45 -13.51
N ASN A 52 -3.80 0.40 -13.06
CA ASN A 52 -4.18 1.66 -13.69
C ASN A 52 -3.54 2.86 -12.96
N ARG A 53 -2.21 2.84 -12.89
CA ARG A 53 -1.35 3.78 -12.13
C ARG A 53 -1.50 5.26 -12.51
N VAL A 54 -2.06 5.57 -13.68
CA VAL A 54 -2.23 6.96 -14.17
C VAL A 54 -3.66 7.47 -13.99
N GLN A 55 -4.64 6.60 -14.19
CA GLN A 55 -6.06 6.96 -14.22
C GLN A 55 -6.85 6.03 -13.31
N TYR A 56 -6.58 6.11 -12.00
CA TYR A 56 -7.33 5.38 -10.99
C TYR A 56 -8.49 6.23 -10.45
N LYS A 57 -9.52 5.54 -9.98
CA LYS A 57 -10.71 6.11 -9.32
C LYS A 57 -11.00 5.29 -8.07
N GLY A 58 -11.95 5.75 -7.27
CA GLY A 58 -12.45 4.99 -6.12
C GLY A 58 -11.97 5.53 -4.78
N ILE A 59 -12.18 4.71 -3.75
CA ILE A 59 -12.03 5.05 -2.33
C ILE A 59 -10.62 5.55 -2.01
N ILE A 60 -9.58 4.99 -2.64
CA ILE A 60 -8.20 5.47 -2.40
C ILE A 60 -8.04 6.89 -2.92
N LYS A 61 -8.54 7.22 -4.12
CA LYS A 61 -8.49 8.59 -4.67
C LYS A 61 -9.27 9.55 -3.78
N ASP A 62 -10.49 9.16 -3.40
CA ASP A 62 -11.35 9.97 -2.54
C ASP A 62 -10.68 10.27 -1.19
N TYR A 63 -10.10 9.25 -0.56
CA TYR A 63 -9.33 9.40 0.67
C TYR A 63 -8.16 10.38 0.52
N LEU A 64 -7.37 10.27 -0.55
CA LEU A 64 -6.21 11.14 -0.78
C LEU A 64 -6.65 12.61 -0.94
N LEU A 65 -7.72 12.85 -1.69
CA LEU A 65 -8.28 14.18 -1.92
C LEU A 65 -8.93 14.75 -0.66
N GLU A 66 -9.68 13.96 0.10
CA GLU A 66 -10.25 14.36 1.38
C GLU A 66 -9.17 14.69 2.40
N THR A 67 -8.13 13.87 2.50
CA THR A 67 -7.01 14.10 3.42
C THR A 67 -6.27 15.39 3.06
N ARG A 68 -6.03 15.63 1.76
CA ARG A 68 -5.49 16.91 1.27
C ARG A 68 -6.38 18.10 1.64
N LYS A 69 -7.71 17.98 1.46
CA LYS A 69 -8.69 19.03 1.83
C LYS A 69 -8.64 19.32 3.34
N LYS A 70 -8.55 18.29 4.19
CA LYS A 70 -8.41 18.43 5.65
C LYS A 70 -7.15 19.23 6.01
N PHE A 71 -6.00 18.92 5.41
CA PHE A 71 -4.76 19.67 5.65
C PHE A 71 -4.82 21.14 5.19
N ALA A 72 -5.46 21.43 4.06
CA ALA A 72 -5.64 22.82 3.63
C ALA A 72 -6.46 23.64 4.64
N LEU A 73 -7.50 23.03 5.23
CA LEU A 73 -8.35 23.66 6.26
C LEU A 73 -7.67 23.81 7.63
N MET A 74 -6.66 22.99 7.95
CA MET A 74 -5.89 23.14 9.19
C MET A 74 -5.13 24.47 9.26
N SER A 75 -4.73 25.04 8.10
CA SER A 75 -4.14 26.38 8.08
C SER A 75 -5.08 27.47 8.63
N GLN A 76 -6.37 27.18 8.73
CA GLN A 76 -7.44 28.10 9.11
C GLN A 76 -8.03 27.81 10.51
N SER A 77 -7.68 26.68 11.14
CA SER A 77 -8.30 26.24 12.41
C SER A 77 -7.32 25.49 13.33
N LYS A 78 -7.40 25.72 14.65
CA LYS A 78 -6.58 25.02 15.68
C LYS A 78 -7.11 23.60 15.96
N VAL A 79 -7.40 22.83 14.93
CA VAL A 79 -7.94 21.47 15.06
C VAL A 79 -6.79 20.46 14.90
N SER A 80 -6.70 19.50 15.81
CA SER A 80 -5.79 18.36 15.65
C SER A 80 -6.38 17.35 14.66
N LEU A 81 -5.58 16.96 13.67
CA LEU A 81 -5.99 15.99 12.65
C LEU A 81 -5.30 14.66 12.93
N ARG A 82 -6.09 13.59 13.09
CA ARG A 82 -5.58 12.23 13.12
C ARG A 82 -5.81 11.60 11.76
N ILE A 83 -4.72 11.24 11.09
CA ILE A 83 -4.76 10.49 9.84
C ILE A 83 -4.62 9.00 10.17
N HIS A 84 -5.46 8.20 9.54
CA HIS A 84 -5.43 6.75 9.60
C HIS A 84 -5.16 6.23 8.20
N ASP A 85 -4.51 5.07 8.09
CA ASP A 85 -4.34 4.36 6.82
C ASP A 85 -5.68 4.21 6.09
N VAL A 86 -5.62 4.14 4.75
CA VAL A 86 -6.83 3.94 3.91
C VAL A 86 -7.54 2.66 4.29
N PHE A 87 -6.75 1.60 4.48
CA PHE A 87 -7.20 0.30 4.94
C PHE A 87 -6.34 -0.12 6.12
N SER A 88 -6.97 -0.46 7.23
CA SER A 88 -6.23 -0.96 8.39
C SER A 88 -5.66 -2.35 8.11
N PHE A 89 -4.54 -2.71 8.76
CA PHE A 89 -4.00 -4.07 8.66
C PHE A 89 -5.04 -5.16 8.98
N LYS A 90 -5.93 -4.90 9.95
CA LYS A 90 -7.03 -5.81 10.31
C LYS A 90 -8.02 -6.00 9.16
N GLU A 91 -8.34 -4.92 8.43
CA GLU A 91 -9.21 -4.96 7.26
C GLU A 91 -8.58 -5.73 6.11
N LEU A 92 -7.29 -5.45 5.82
CA LEU A 92 -6.51 -6.18 4.82
C LEU A 92 -6.49 -7.68 5.12
N ARG A 93 -6.14 -8.05 6.36
CA ARG A 93 -6.12 -9.45 6.81
C ARG A 93 -7.48 -10.12 6.65
N ASN A 94 -8.53 -9.48 7.20
CA ASN A 94 -9.86 -10.09 7.22
C ASN A 94 -10.42 -10.25 5.80
N GLY A 95 -10.21 -9.25 4.93
CA GLY A 95 -10.61 -9.35 3.53
C GLY A 95 -9.83 -10.42 2.78
N LEU A 96 -8.50 -10.51 2.98
CA LEU A 96 -7.68 -11.52 2.31
C LEU A 96 -8.11 -12.93 2.71
N ASN A 97 -8.22 -13.20 4.02
CA ASN A 97 -8.62 -14.52 4.51
C ASN A 97 -10.07 -14.85 4.13
N LYS A 98 -10.96 -13.87 4.05
CA LYS A 98 -12.31 -14.08 3.52
C LYS A 98 -12.27 -14.51 2.04
N ALA A 99 -11.55 -13.78 1.19
CA ALA A 99 -11.43 -14.12 -0.23
C ALA A 99 -10.87 -15.54 -0.46
N LEU A 100 -9.88 -15.92 0.35
CA LEU A 100 -9.28 -17.26 0.30
C LEU A 100 -10.27 -18.33 0.78
N SER A 101 -11.00 -18.08 1.86
CA SER A 101 -12.03 -18.98 2.37
C SER A 101 -13.15 -19.20 1.35
N ASP A 102 -13.60 -18.15 0.67
CA ASP A 102 -14.63 -18.23 -0.37
C ASP A 102 -14.15 -19.05 -1.60
N CYS A 103 -12.84 -19.27 -1.73
CA CYS A 103 -12.22 -20.10 -2.75
C CYS A 103 -11.78 -21.50 -2.27
N ASP A 104 -12.10 -21.89 -1.02
CA ASP A 104 -11.64 -23.11 -0.36
C ASP A 104 -10.10 -23.22 -0.22
N MET A 105 -9.42 -22.08 -0.06
CA MET A 105 -7.95 -22.00 -0.05
C MET A 105 -7.33 -21.78 1.34
N GLY A 106 -8.16 -21.85 2.39
CA GLY A 106 -7.72 -21.69 3.78
C GLY A 106 -7.41 -20.24 4.15
N GLU A 107 -6.61 -20.05 5.20
CA GLU A 107 -6.23 -18.74 5.72
C GLU A 107 -4.72 -18.57 5.71
N LEU A 108 -4.26 -17.32 5.52
CA LEU A 108 -2.86 -16.99 5.67
C LEU A 108 -2.55 -16.59 7.13
N PRO A 109 -1.40 -17.02 7.68
CA PRO A 109 -0.98 -16.56 8.99
C PRO A 109 -0.59 -15.08 8.93
N HIS A 110 -0.70 -14.39 10.07
CA HIS A 110 -0.43 -12.96 10.22
C HIS A 110 0.89 -12.53 9.55
N GLU A 111 1.94 -13.32 9.72
CA GLU A 111 3.25 -13.06 9.13
C GLU A 111 3.22 -12.96 7.60
N ARG A 112 2.51 -13.86 6.92
CA ARG A 112 2.41 -13.86 5.46
C ARG A 112 1.56 -12.73 4.93
N ILE A 113 0.61 -12.27 5.73
CA ILE A 113 -0.18 -11.08 5.41
C ILE A 113 0.69 -9.83 5.57
N ASN A 114 1.55 -9.75 6.58
CA ASN A 114 2.52 -8.67 6.71
C ASN A 114 3.48 -8.61 5.51
N ASP A 115 3.99 -9.77 5.10
CA ASP A 115 4.83 -9.94 3.92
C ASP A 115 4.10 -9.50 2.64
N PHE A 116 2.83 -9.90 2.48
CA PHE A 116 1.96 -9.48 1.38
C PHE A 116 1.77 -7.96 1.33
N VAL A 117 1.48 -7.32 2.48
CA VAL A 117 1.26 -5.87 2.56
C VAL A 117 2.56 -5.11 2.29
N ALA A 118 3.72 -5.61 2.72
CA ALA A 118 4.99 -5.00 2.38
C ALA A 118 5.24 -5.02 0.87
N CYS A 119 5.07 -6.16 0.20
CA CYS A 119 5.15 -6.26 -1.26
C CYS A 119 4.16 -5.30 -1.93
N LEU A 120 2.95 -5.18 -1.37
CA LEU A 120 1.95 -4.26 -1.91
C LEU A 120 2.37 -2.79 -1.81
N ILE A 121 2.93 -2.38 -0.67
CA ILE A 121 3.48 -1.03 -0.47
C ILE A 121 4.54 -0.74 -1.54
N SER A 122 5.41 -1.71 -1.81
CA SER A 122 6.41 -1.62 -2.86
C SER A 122 5.78 -1.48 -4.25
N ILE A 123 4.79 -2.30 -4.60
CA ILE A 123 4.08 -2.22 -5.89
C ILE A 123 3.43 -0.84 -6.09
N LEU A 124 2.87 -0.24 -5.04
CA LEU A 124 2.09 1.00 -5.12
C LEU A 124 2.91 2.29 -5.05
N GLN A 125 4.23 2.22 -4.85
CA GLN A 125 5.10 3.41 -4.82
C GLN A 125 5.17 4.09 -6.21
N GLN A 126 5.59 5.35 -6.26
CA GLN A 126 5.74 6.15 -7.49
C GLN A 126 4.46 6.30 -8.33
N ILE A 127 3.28 6.15 -7.71
CA ILE A 127 2.01 6.44 -8.37
C ILE A 127 1.70 7.93 -8.21
N ILE A 128 1.46 8.62 -9.34
CA ILE A 128 1.13 10.04 -9.36
C ILE A 128 -0.28 10.25 -8.81
N ILE A 129 -0.43 11.20 -7.89
CA ILE A 129 -1.72 11.61 -7.35
C ILE A 129 -2.22 12.80 -8.19
N THR A 130 -3.40 12.65 -8.78
CA THR A 130 -4.06 13.71 -9.55
C THR A 130 -5.32 14.23 -8.86
N ASP A 131 -5.65 15.50 -9.10
CA ASP A 131 -6.91 16.07 -8.64
C ASP A 131 -8.10 15.71 -9.55
N GLU A 132 -9.23 16.39 -9.34
CA GLU A 132 -10.48 16.20 -10.09
C GLU A 132 -10.36 16.71 -11.56
N HIS A 133 -9.30 17.45 -11.89
CA HIS A 133 -9.00 17.99 -13.22
C HIS A 133 -7.79 17.31 -13.87
N ASP A 134 -7.41 16.12 -13.40
CA ASP A 134 -6.24 15.35 -13.83
C ASP A 134 -4.90 16.10 -13.70
N LYS A 135 -4.85 17.12 -12.84
CA LYS A 135 -3.60 17.82 -12.55
C LYS A 135 -2.83 17.06 -11.48
N GLU A 136 -1.53 16.86 -11.71
CA GLU A 136 -0.63 16.32 -10.70
C GLU A 136 -0.57 17.23 -9.47
N ILE A 137 -0.80 16.62 -8.32
CA ILE A 137 -0.80 17.28 -7.02
C ILE A 137 0.12 16.59 -6.01
N GLY A 138 0.79 15.50 -6.39
CA GLY A 138 1.57 14.70 -5.47
C GLY A 138 1.91 13.32 -6.02
N LYS A 139 2.48 12.47 -5.15
CA LYS A 139 2.80 11.08 -5.48
C LYS A 139 2.78 10.18 -4.24
N LEU A 140 2.59 8.90 -4.48
CA LEU A 140 2.84 7.84 -3.50
C LEU A 140 4.32 7.46 -3.54
N PHE A 141 4.92 7.16 -2.38
CA PHE A 141 6.33 6.77 -2.31
C PHE A 141 6.58 5.85 -1.12
N PHE A 142 7.69 5.10 -1.20
CA PHE A 142 8.07 4.13 -0.19
C PHE A 142 8.77 4.82 0.98
N ALA A 143 8.43 4.42 2.20
CA ALA A 143 9.13 4.84 3.40
C ALA A 143 9.32 3.66 4.37
N ILE A 144 10.35 3.73 5.20
CA ILE A 144 10.65 2.69 6.19
C ILE A 144 11.25 3.28 7.44
N SER A 145 10.81 2.83 8.61
CA SER A 145 11.37 3.16 9.92
C SER A 145 11.94 1.92 10.60
N ASN A 146 12.42 2.04 11.84
CA ASN A 146 12.82 0.86 12.60
C ASN A 146 11.67 -0.14 12.79
N LYS A 147 10.41 0.35 12.84
CA LYS A 147 9.24 -0.49 13.13
C LYS A 147 8.34 -0.78 11.94
N GLU A 148 8.30 0.08 10.94
CA GLU A 148 7.24 0.06 9.92
C GLU A 148 7.80 0.21 8.52
N VAL A 149 7.19 -0.48 7.56
CA VAL A 149 7.25 -0.21 6.13
C VAL A 149 5.95 0.51 5.77
N ILE A 150 6.05 1.63 5.06
CA ILE A 150 4.94 2.56 4.90
C ILE A 150 4.84 3.01 3.43
N LEU A 151 3.64 2.95 2.87
CA LEU A 151 3.29 3.69 1.66
C LEU A 151 2.88 5.10 2.10
N MET A 152 3.67 6.10 1.73
CA MET A 152 3.39 7.50 2.06
C MET A 152 2.80 8.23 0.85
N ALA A 153 1.90 9.18 1.10
CA ALA A 153 1.46 10.14 0.11
C ALA A 153 2.11 11.49 0.40
N GLU A 154 2.77 12.08 -0.59
CA GLU A 154 3.14 13.50 -0.59
C GLU A 154 2.15 14.26 -1.47
N VAL A 155 1.51 15.29 -0.95
CA VAL A 155 0.60 16.16 -1.72
C VAL A 155 0.86 17.64 -1.49
N ALA A 156 0.80 18.42 -2.56
CA ALA A 156 0.88 19.87 -2.50
C ALA A 156 -0.46 20.47 -2.07
N ILE A 157 -0.43 21.24 -0.98
CA ILE A 157 -1.54 22.08 -0.52
C ILE A 157 -1.24 23.55 -0.78
N ALA A 158 -2.26 24.30 -1.15
CA ALA A 158 -2.20 25.75 -1.18
C ALA A 158 -2.73 26.28 0.16
N ASN A 159 -1.89 26.98 0.91
CA ASN A 159 -2.34 27.74 2.07
C ASN A 159 -2.77 29.15 1.63
N ASN A 160 -3.62 29.81 2.43
CA ASN A 160 -4.20 31.14 2.17
C ASN A 160 -3.19 32.27 1.81
N LEU A 161 -1.88 32.02 1.93
CA LEU A 161 -0.76 32.94 1.69
C LEU A 161 0.00 32.67 0.37
N LEU A 162 -0.62 32.02 -0.63
CA LEU A 162 -0.02 31.69 -1.95
C LEU A 162 1.21 30.74 -1.90
N LYS A 163 1.76 30.43 -0.74
CA LYS A 163 2.82 29.44 -0.58
C LYS A 163 2.23 28.04 -0.68
N LYS A 164 2.77 27.25 -1.61
CA LYS A 164 2.56 25.81 -1.68
C LYS A 164 3.42 25.14 -0.62
N THR A 165 2.82 24.27 0.17
CA THR A 165 3.51 23.40 1.12
C THR A 165 3.18 21.96 0.75
N ASN A 166 4.15 21.06 0.87
CA ASN A 166 3.90 19.63 0.74
C ASN A 166 3.53 19.06 2.11
N VAL A 167 2.52 18.21 2.13
CA VAL A 167 2.16 17.44 3.30
C VAL A 167 2.35 15.97 2.99
N VAL A 168 2.90 15.26 3.97
CA VAL A 168 3.16 13.83 3.89
C VAL A 168 2.30 13.11 4.93
N PHE A 169 1.65 12.01 4.54
CA PHE A 169 0.86 11.17 5.43
C PHE A 169 0.85 9.70 5.00
N PRO A 170 0.64 8.76 5.94
CA PRO A 170 0.61 7.32 5.63
C PRO A 170 -0.67 6.93 4.89
N VAL A 171 -0.54 5.97 3.98
CA VAL A 171 -1.62 5.39 3.17
C VAL A 171 -1.82 3.92 3.56
N LEU A 172 -0.72 3.16 3.68
CA LEU A 172 -0.71 1.76 4.11
C LEU A 172 0.54 1.49 4.96
N THR A 173 0.42 0.60 5.95
CA THR A 173 1.53 0.21 6.82
C THR A 173 1.66 -1.32 6.95
N ALA A 174 2.91 -1.77 7.09
CA ALA A 174 3.28 -3.12 7.49
C ALA A 174 4.41 -3.04 8.53
N ASN A 175 4.61 -4.10 9.32
CA ASN A 175 5.72 -4.16 10.25
C ASN A 175 7.04 -4.34 9.49
N ASN A 176 8.05 -3.56 9.84
CA ASN A 176 9.41 -3.77 9.38
C ASN A 176 10.03 -4.95 10.13
N ARG A 177 10.21 -6.05 9.40
CA ARG A 177 10.90 -7.28 9.83
C ARG A 177 12.05 -7.65 8.89
N TYR A 178 12.34 -6.77 7.93
CA TYR A 178 13.19 -7.07 6.77
C TYR A 178 14.56 -6.40 6.89
N VAL A 179 14.60 -5.19 7.47
CA VAL A 179 15.85 -4.42 7.60
C VAL A 179 15.98 -3.91 9.03
N ASN A 180 17.13 -4.16 9.65
CA ASN A 180 17.44 -3.61 10.96
C ASN A 180 17.95 -2.17 10.82
N LEU A 181 17.06 -1.20 11.01
CA LEU A 181 17.36 0.22 10.94
C LEU A 181 17.53 0.83 12.32
N LYS A 182 18.47 1.76 12.47
CA LYS A 182 18.51 2.62 13.65
C LYS A 182 17.44 3.70 13.53
N LYS A 183 16.75 3.98 14.64
CA LYS A 183 15.83 5.10 14.73
C LYS A 183 16.56 6.39 14.38
N GLN A 184 15.95 7.23 13.55
CA GLN A 184 16.49 8.55 13.24
C GLN A 184 16.39 9.51 14.43
N ASP A 185 15.31 9.38 15.21
CA ASP A 185 15.02 10.22 16.36
C ASP A 185 14.18 9.46 17.41
N GLN A 186 13.72 10.18 18.43
CA GLN A 186 12.86 9.61 19.49
C GLN A 186 11.48 9.13 19.00
N TYR A 187 11.03 9.62 17.84
CA TYR A 187 9.74 9.30 17.24
C TYR A 187 9.82 8.22 16.16
N ASP A 188 11.02 7.73 15.85
CA ASP A 188 11.27 6.76 14.79
C ASP A 188 10.87 7.28 13.40
N THR A 189 11.25 8.54 13.10
CA THR A 189 11.00 9.17 11.80
C THR A 189 11.48 8.26 10.64
N PRO A 190 10.61 7.97 9.64
CA PRO A 190 10.96 7.09 8.52
C PRO A 190 12.02 7.68 7.58
N TYR A 191 12.82 6.80 6.98
CA TYR A 191 13.60 7.09 5.78
C TYR A 191 12.65 7.14 4.58
N LEU A 192 12.75 8.19 3.77
CA LEU A 192 11.84 8.46 2.65
C LEU A 192 12.56 8.22 1.32
N PHE A 193 11.93 7.46 0.42
CA PHE A 193 12.43 7.16 -0.92
C PHE A 193 11.55 7.85 -1.95
N LEU A 194 11.77 9.16 -2.12
CA LEU A 194 10.91 10.01 -2.94
C LEU A 194 11.04 9.68 -4.44
N ASP A 195 12.27 9.53 -4.95
CA ASP A 195 12.55 9.35 -6.38
C ASP A 195 13.14 7.96 -6.70
N ASP A 196 13.32 7.14 -5.68
CA ASP A 196 13.89 5.80 -5.76
C ASP A 196 12.80 4.74 -5.79
N VAL A 197 13.08 3.63 -6.50
CA VAL A 197 12.22 2.44 -6.50
C VAL A 197 12.83 1.41 -5.56
N VAL A 198 12.15 1.15 -4.46
CA VAL A 198 12.54 0.11 -3.51
C VAL A 198 11.91 -1.20 -3.95
N GLU A 199 12.66 -2.29 -4.04
CA GLU A 199 12.09 -3.60 -4.42
C GLU A 199 12.05 -4.56 -3.24
N ILE A 200 11.03 -5.40 -3.18
CA ILE A 200 10.91 -6.51 -2.23
C ILE A 200 11.07 -7.82 -2.97
N VAL A 201 12.17 -8.50 -2.68
CA VAL A 201 12.55 -9.74 -3.36
C VAL A 201 12.52 -10.91 -2.39
N ASN A 202 12.29 -12.10 -2.93
CA ASN A 202 12.48 -13.34 -2.18
C ASN A 202 13.92 -13.83 -2.36
N ARG A 203 14.65 -14.02 -1.26
CA ARG A 203 15.95 -14.71 -1.23
C ARG A 203 15.86 -15.86 -0.25
N ASP A 204 15.99 -17.08 -0.77
CA ASP A 204 15.99 -18.32 0.01
C ASP A 204 14.78 -18.47 0.98
N GLY A 205 13.58 -18.09 0.52
CA GLY A 205 12.35 -18.18 1.29
C GLY A 205 12.15 -17.05 2.31
N LYS A 206 12.95 -15.99 2.24
CA LYS A 206 12.81 -14.77 3.05
C LYS A 206 12.65 -13.55 2.16
N LEU A 207 11.77 -12.64 2.57
CA LEU A 207 11.66 -11.35 1.91
C LEU A 207 12.77 -10.42 2.37
N ASP A 208 13.46 -9.81 1.41
CA ASP A 208 14.47 -8.78 1.61
C ASP A 208 14.04 -7.50 0.88
N ILE A 209 14.39 -6.35 1.46
CA ILE A 209 14.19 -5.04 0.84
C ILE A 209 15.50 -4.62 0.17
N ILE A 210 15.44 -4.36 -1.14
CA ILE A 210 16.52 -3.78 -1.92
C ILE A 210 16.34 -2.27 -1.92
N ILE A 211 17.18 -1.59 -1.13
CA ILE A 211 17.25 -0.13 -1.11
C ILE A 211 18.23 0.32 -2.20
N PRO A 212 17.85 1.24 -3.11
CA PRO A 212 18.77 1.82 -4.09
C PRO A 212 19.95 2.53 -3.43
N ASN A 213 21.13 2.45 -4.05
CA ASN A 213 22.37 3.08 -3.57
C ASN A 213 22.44 4.57 -3.88
#